data_AF-A0A9W6NCL7-F1
#
_entry.id   AF-A0A9W6NCL7-F1
#
_cell.length_a   1.000
_cell.length_b   1.000
_cell.length_c   1.000
_cell.angle_alpha   90.00
_cell.angle_beta   90.00
_cell.angle_gamma   90.00
#
_symmetry.space_group_name_H-M   'P 1'
#
loop_
_entity.id
_entity.type
_entity.pdbx_description
1 polymer ?
#
loop_
_entity_poly.entity_id
_entity_poly.type
_entity_poly.pdbx_seq_one_letter_code
_entity_poly.pdbx_strand_id
1 'polypeptide(L)' 'MSGTRTGGEALIDLLEANGVEVVFGIPGVHTVELYRGLAGSTIRHVTPRH' A
#
# COMPACT_ATOMS: atom_id res chain seq x y z
N MET A 1 -11.01 -13.82 -10.57
CA MET A 1 -11.79 -13.64 -9.32
C MET A 1 -11.99 -12.15 -9.11
N SER A 2 -13.17 -11.59 -9.44
CA SER A 2 -13.48 -10.21 -9.05
C SER A 2 -14.06 -10.24 -7.64
N GLY A 3 -13.19 -10.44 -6.65
CA GLY A 3 -13.54 -10.26 -5.24
C GLY A 3 -13.56 -8.76 -4.91
N THR A 4 -14.46 -8.34 -4.02
CA THR A 4 -14.52 -6.97 -3.52
C THR A 4 -13.15 -6.54 -2.99
N ARG A 5 -12.55 -5.50 -3.59
CA ARG A 5 -11.30 -4.91 -3.11
C ARG A 5 -11.50 -4.33 -1.72
N THR A 6 -10.54 -4.54 -0.84
CA THR A 6 -10.46 -3.84 0.45
C THR A 6 -10.14 -2.36 0.22
N GLY A 7 -10.43 -1.51 1.22
CA GLY A 7 -10.05 -0.11 1.15
C GLY A 7 -8.53 0.10 1.02
N GLY A 8 -7.72 -0.81 1.59
CA GLY A 8 -6.27 -0.78 1.48
C GLY A 8 -5.79 -1.05 0.05
N GLU A 9 -6.31 -2.09 -0.60
CA GLU A 9 -5.99 -2.40 -2.00
C GLU A 9 -6.41 -1.25 -2.92
N ALA A 10 -7.63 -0.73 -2.76
CA ALA A 10 -8.12 0.38 -3.57
C ALA A 10 -7.28 1.66 -3.41
N LEU A 11 -6.73 1.93 -2.22
CA LEU A 11 -5.82 3.06 -2.02
C LEU A 11 -4.51 2.86 -2.79
N ILE A 12 -3.95 1.64 -2.77
CA ILE A 12 -2.69 1.37 -3.46
C ILE A 12 -2.85 1.47 -4.97
N ASP A 13 -3.95 0.96 -5.53
CA ASP A 13 -4.28 1.13 -6.95
C ASP A 13 -4.33 2.62 -7.34
N LEU A 14 -4.92 3.47 -6.49
CA LEU A 14 -4.99 4.90 -6.71
C LEU A 14 -3.60 5.54 -6.67
N LEU A 15 -2.72 5.13 -5.75
CA LEU A 15 -1.35 5.63 -5.69
C LEU A 15 -0.57 5.28 -6.97
N GLU A 16 -0.67 4.04 -7.44
CA GLU A 16 -0.04 3.62 -8.70
C GLU A 16 -0.60 4.39 -9.90
N ALA A 17 -1.92 4.55 -9.98
CA ALA A 17 -2.56 5.33 -11.05
C ALA A 17 -2.14 6.80 -11.07
N ASN A 18 -1.73 7.35 -9.91
CA ASN A 18 -1.19 8.70 -9.79
C ASN A 18 0.34 8.76 -10.00
N GLY A 19 0.99 7.66 -10.37
CA GLY A 19 2.42 7.62 -10.64
C GLY A 19 3.29 7.65 -9.38
N VAL A 20 2.75 7.24 -8.23
CA VAL A 20 3.54 7.16 -6.99
C VAL A 20 4.45 5.93 -7.05
N GLU A 21 5.76 6.17 -6.98
CA GLU A 21 6.77 5.10 -7.04
C GLU A 21 7.30 4.69 -5.66
N VAL A 22 7.22 5.57 -4.66
CA VAL A 22 7.81 5.36 -3.33
C VAL A 22 6.86 5.81 -2.23
N VAL A 23 6.65 4.94 -1.24
CA VAL A 23 5.87 5.24 -0.03
C VAL A 23 6.73 5.02 1.21
N PHE A 24 6.68 5.97 2.14
CA PHE A 24 7.31 5.85 3.46
C PHE A 24 6.25 5.47 4.50
N GLY A 25 6.59 4.62 5.45
CA GLY A 25 5.69 4.31 6.55
C GLY A 25 6.22 3.30 7.55
N ILE A 26 5.57 3.22 8.71
CA ILE A 26 5.87 2.24 9.76
C ILE A 26 4.72 1.21 9.82
N PRO A 27 5.01 -0.10 9.76
CA PRO A 27 4.01 -1.13 9.94
C PRO A 27 3.42 -1.09 11.36
N GLY A 28 2.09 -1.18 11.46
CA GLY A 28 1.37 -1.19 12.72
C GLY A 28 -0.04 -1.74 12.57
N VAL A 29 -0.70 -2.00 13.70
CA VAL A 29 -2.03 -2.65 13.73
C VAL A 29 -3.07 -1.85 12.94
N HIS A 30 -2.97 -0.52 12.97
CA HIS A 30 -3.88 0.38 12.25
C HIS A 30 -3.50 0.62 10.79
N THR A 31 -2.32 0.19 10.35
CA THR A 31 -1.84 0.39 8.98
C THR A 31 -1.74 -0.91 8.19
N VAL A 32 -1.82 -2.08 8.85
CA VAL A 32 -1.58 -3.41 8.25
C VAL A 32 -2.34 -3.67 6.96
N GLU A 33 -3.57 -3.18 6.84
CA GLU A 33 -4.38 -3.35 5.61
C GLU A 33 -3.81 -2.58 4.41
N LEU A 34 -3.18 -1.43 4.63
CA LEU A 34 -2.46 -0.70 3.57
C LEU A 34 -1.24 -1.49 3.08
N TYR A 35 -0.55 -2.15 4.00
CA TYR A 35 0.62 -2.97 3.71
C TYR A 35 0.29 -4.24 2.92
N ARG A 36 -0.92 -4.81 3.12
CA ARG A 36 -1.40 -5.93 2.29
C ARG A 36 -1.51 -5.50 0.83
N GLY A 37 -2.05 -4.31 0.57
CA GLY A 37 -2.10 -3.73 -0.77
C GLY A 37 -0.70 -3.49 -1.35
N LEU A 38 0.23 -2.97 -0.54
CA LEU A 38 1.60 -2.71 -0.99
C LEU A 38 2.35 -3.98 -1.42
N ALA A 39 2.10 -5.11 -0.74
CA ALA A 39 2.77 -6.38 -1.05
C ALA A 39 2.51 -6.88 -2.48
N GLY A 40 1.38 -6.47 -3.10
CA GLY A 40 1.05 -6.79 -4.50
C GLY A 40 1.38 -5.69 -5.50
N SER A 41 1.88 -4.54 -5.04
CA SER A 41 2.12 -3.35 -5.88
C SER A 41 3.55 -3.26 -6.39
N THR A 42 3.76 -2.41 -7.38
CA THR A 42 5.08 -1.99 -7.87
C THR A 42 5.73 -0.90 -7.01
N ILE A 43 4.98 -0.34 -6.05
CA ILE A 43 5.43 0.76 -5.19
C ILE A 43 6.53 0.28 -4.24
N ARG A 44 7.65 1.01 -4.20
CA ARG A 44 8.72 0.75 -3.24
C ARG A 44 8.33 1.29 -1.86
N HIS A 45 8.15 0.39 -0.91
CA HIS A 45 7.97 0.76 0.49
C HIS A 45 9.31 0.96 1.21
N VAL A 46 9.42 2.05 1.99
CA VAL A 46 10.60 2.37 2.80
C VAL A 46 10.20 2.58 4.26
N THR A 47 10.76 1.75 5.15
CA THR A 47 10.58 1.89 6.60
C THR A 47 11.55 2.93 7.19
N PRO A 48 11.05 3.94 7.93
CA PRO A 48 11.88 4.79 8.77
C PRO A 48 12.56 3.98 9.87
N ARG A 49 13.75 4.40 10.29
CA ARG A 49 14.54 3.68 11.31
C ARG A 49 14.64 4.41 12.66
N HIS A 50 14.33 5.72 12.69
CA HIS A 50 14.49 6.61 13.84
C HIS A 50 13.19 7.35 14.13
#